data_AF-A0A6G0U4A6-F1
#
_entry.id   AF-A0A6G0U4A6-F1
#
_cell.length_a   1.000
_cell.length_b   1.000
_cell.length_c   1.000
_cell.angle_alpha   90.00
_cell.angle_beta   90.00
_cell.angle_gamma   90.00
#
_symmetry.space_group_name_H-M   'P 1'
#
loop_
_entity.id
_entity.type
_entity.pdbx_description
1 polymer ?
#
loop_
_entity_poly.entity_id
_entity_poly.type
_entity_poly.pdbx_seq_one_letter_code
_entity_poly.pdbx_strand_id
1 'polypeptide(L)'
;MEYDVLRDEVVGPHSQMQVVMAREMLLNIIEKLDQIGFKTICCVSHCSGGYVGLWRALDISYENPVFSIPNQREIIYVPDAPHIFKLIRNWLLDIGFEYNDQTINKKPLEFLINITSTELSICPQRQKVRLASQLLFHTTSTALLHCHNILKENKRLIENLANFIELVNNWFDVVNASHPNDNNTQHKQPYDNNKEEQNLKLNKITVKGFTAKRVKVFLSSKINQDALGNLFSQLRSRGGLNDHPSPLNALFRIHLIILGSFSDKISVITDIGASQSECFEQNMCCK
;
A
#
# COMPACT_ATOMS: atom_id res chain seq x y z
N MET A 1 18.85 -5.27 23.46
CA MET A 1 18.77 -4.05 24.28
C MET A 1 19.84 -3.12 23.75
N GLU A 2 19.50 -1.85 23.61
CA GLU A 2 20.39 -0.79 23.15
C GLU A 2 20.37 0.31 24.21
N TYR A 3 21.44 1.08 24.32
CA TYR A 3 21.50 2.20 25.24
C TYR A 3 21.54 3.50 24.44
N ASP A 4 20.55 4.36 24.65
CA ASP A 4 20.52 5.70 24.09
C ASP A 4 21.28 6.64 25.03
N VAL A 5 22.51 6.95 24.63
CA VAL A 5 23.41 7.84 25.37
C VAL A 5 22.83 9.26 25.52
N LEU A 6 22.03 9.73 24.56
CA LEU A 6 21.51 11.10 24.58
C LEU A 6 20.39 11.29 25.61
N ARG A 7 19.66 10.21 25.91
CA ARG A 7 18.52 10.21 26.82
C ARG A 7 18.78 9.46 28.12
N ASP A 8 19.96 8.87 28.24
CA ASP A 8 20.35 8.01 29.36
C ASP A 8 19.30 6.92 29.62
N GLU A 9 18.83 6.26 28.56
CA GLU A 9 17.79 5.24 28.63
C GLU A 9 18.19 3.94 27.93
N VAL A 10 17.79 2.81 28.51
CA VAL A 10 17.92 1.49 27.86
C VAL A 10 16.67 1.24 27.02
N VAL A 11 16.85 1.13 25.71
CA VAL A 11 15.81 0.82 24.74
C VAL A 11 15.78 -0.69 24.48
N GLY A 12 14.61 -1.30 24.66
CA GLY A 12 14.35 -2.71 24.32
C GLY A 12 14.16 -3.64 25.52
N PRO A 13 14.13 -4.98 25.29
CA PRO A 13 14.59 -5.72 24.12
C PRO A 13 13.52 -5.80 23.01
N HIS A 14 13.56 -4.87 22.05
CA HIS A 14 12.68 -4.91 20.88
C HIS A 14 13.49 -5.36 19.67
N SER A 15 13.04 -6.43 19.01
CA SER A 15 13.58 -6.91 17.73
C SER A 15 13.02 -6.15 16.53
N GLN A 16 11.96 -5.35 16.74
CA GLN A 16 11.24 -4.64 15.70
C GLN A 16 10.55 -3.40 16.27
N MET A 17 10.37 -2.37 15.43
CA MET A 17 9.46 -1.26 15.75
C MET A 17 8.02 -1.76 15.56
N GLN A 18 7.33 -2.04 16.66
CA GLN A 18 5.96 -2.51 16.64
C GLN A 18 5.08 -1.64 17.53
N VAL A 19 4.07 -1.02 16.93
CA VAL A 19 3.00 -0.32 17.63
C VAL A 19 1.69 -0.85 17.06
N VAL A 20 0.79 -1.28 17.94
CA VAL A 20 -0.58 -1.62 17.54
C VAL A 20 -1.34 -0.31 17.35
N MET A 21 -1.82 -0.06 16.14
CA MET A 21 -2.61 1.14 15.85
C MET A 21 -3.95 1.06 16.58
N ALA A 22 -4.12 1.87 17.63
CA ALA A 22 -5.38 1.99 18.36
C ALA A 22 -6.26 3.09 17.78
N ARG A 23 -7.58 2.97 18.00
CA ARG A 23 -8.58 3.97 17.58
C ARG A 23 -8.21 5.38 18.02
N GLU A 24 -7.94 5.56 19.30
CA GLU A 24 -7.64 6.89 19.86
C GLU A 24 -6.34 7.49 19.29
N MET A 25 -5.33 6.65 19.00
CA MET A 25 -4.10 7.11 18.37
C MET A 25 -4.36 7.60 16.94
N LEU A 26 -5.16 6.87 16.16
CA LEU A 26 -5.56 7.27 14.82
C LEU A 26 -6.34 8.60 14.85
N LEU A 27 -7.33 8.73 15.74
CA LEU A 27 -8.12 9.95 15.88
C LEU A 27 -7.27 11.15 16.29
N ASN A 28 -6.31 10.97 17.20
CA ASN A 28 -5.37 12.02 17.60
C ASN A 28 -4.48 12.48 16.43
N ILE A 29 -3.98 11.55 15.61
CA ILE A 29 -3.20 11.88 14.41
C ILE A 29 -4.04 12.70 13.44
N ILE A 30 -5.30 12.30 13.19
CA ILE A 30 -6.21 13.01 12.30
C ILE A 30 -6.52 14.42 12.83
N GLU A 31 -6.74 14.56 14.13
CA GLU A 31 -6.97 15.85 14.77
C GLU A 31 -5.76 16.77 14.61
N LYS A 32 -4.54 16.28 14.85
CA LYS A 32 -3.31 17.06 14.66
C LYS A 32 -3.13 17.50 13.21
N LEU A 33 -3.43 16.62 12.24
CA LEU A 33 -3.43 16.99 10.82
C LEU A 33 -4.46 18.09 10.52
N ASP A 34 -5.66 17.99 11.11
CA ASP A 34 -6.70 18.99 10.96
C ASP A 34 -6.30 20.37 11.50
N GLN A 35 -5.58 20.41 12.62
CA GLN A 35 -5.07 21.64 13.25
C GLN A 35 -4.07 22.38 12.37
N ILE A 36 -3.25 21.66 11.60
CA ILE A 36 -2.28 22.25 10.66
C ILE A 36 -2.85 22.43 9.24
N GLY A 37 -4.17 22.28 9.07
CA GLY A 37 -4.89 22.54 7.82
C GLY A 37 -4.96 21.36 6.84
N PHE A 38 -4.39 20.20 7.15
CA PHE A 38 -4.44 19.02 6.30
C PHE A 38 -5.68 18.16 6.62
N LYS A 39 -6.59 18.06 5.64
CA LYS A 39 -7.84 17.32 5.80
C LYS A 39 -7.68 15.86 5.38
N THR A 40 -7.64 14.95 6.36
CA THR A 40 -7.65 13.49 6.10
C THR A 40 -8.99 13.05 5.51
N ILE A 41 -8.99 12.52 4.29
CA ILE A 41 -10.21 12.04 3.61
C ILE A 41 -10.30 10.51 3.55
N CYS A 42 -9.15 9.84 3.68
CA CYS A 42 -9.03 8.40 3.52
C CYS A 42 -7.90 7.84 4.41
N CYS A 43 -8.13 6.65 4.95
CA CYS A 43 -7.13 5.84 5.64
C CYS A 43 -6.95 4.50 4.91
N VAL A 44 -5.71 4.02 4.85
CA VAL A 44 -5.37 2.74 4.21
C VAL A 44 -4.60 1.86 5.19
N SER A 45 -4.91 0.56 5.21
CA SER A 45 -4.13 -0.44 5.94
C SER A 45 -4.14 -1.81 5.27
N HIS A 46 -3.20 -2.67 5.65
CA HIS A 46 -3.26 -4.10 5.29
C HIS A 46 -4.22 -4.87 6.19
N CYS A 47 -4.64 -6.05 5.74
CA CYS A 47 -5.66 -6.86 6.38
C CYS A 47 -5.12 -7.83 7.45
N SER A 48 -4.10 -7.43 8.25
CA SER A 48 -3.61 -8.29 9.34
C SER A 48 -4.52 -8.22 10.55
N GLY A 49 -4.44 -9.22 11.45
CA GLY A 49 -5.34 -9.33 12.60
C GLY A 49 -5.41 -8.09 13.50
N GLY A 50 -4.30 -7.36 13.65
CA GLY A 50 -4.27 -6.10 14.41
C GLY A 50 -5.13 -5.00 13.77
N TYR A 51 -5.08 -4.85 12.44
CA TYR A 51 -5.91 -3.87 11.73
C TYR A 51 -7.36 -4.33 11.65
N VAL A 52 -7.64 -5.62 11.54
CA VAL A 52 -9.02 -6.13 11.67
C VAL A 52 -9.62 -5.77 13.04
N GLY A 53 -8.82 -5.79 14.11
CA GLY A 53 -9.22 -5.26 15.42
C GLY A 53 -9.54 -3.77 15.39
N LEU A 54 -8.70 -2.96 14.75
CA LEU A 54 -8.95 -1.53 14.55
C LEU A 54 -10.22 -1.27 13.74
N TRP A 55 -10.48 -2.07 12.70
CA TRP A 55 -11.67 -1.94 11.86
C TRP A 55 -12.95 -2.13 12.69
N ARG A 56 -12.98 -3.14 13.56
CA ARG A 56 -14.08 -3.34 14.50
C ARG A 56 -14.23 -2.18 15.48
N ALA A 57 -13.12 -1.63 15.98
CA ALA A 57 -13.15 -0.48 16.89
C ALA A 57 -13.65 0.82 16.22
N LEU A 58 -13.53 0.93 14.89
CA LEU A 58 -14.04 2.03 14.09
C LEU A 58 -15.45 1.79 13.55
N ASP A 59 -16.04 0.61 13.81
CA ASP A 59 -17.33 0.17 13.26
C ASP A 59 -17.38 0.20 11.72
N ILE A 60 -16.27 -0.20 11.07
CA ILE A 60 -16.20 -0.31 9.61
C ILE A 60 -16.39 -1.75 9.15
N SER A 61 -17.10 -1.90 8.03
CA SER A 61 -17.31 -3.16 7.34
C SER A 61 -17.17 -2.98 5.83
N TYR A 62 -17.34 -4.06 5.06
CA TYR A 62 -17.37 -3.96 3.60
C TYR A 62 -18.63 -3.23 3.09
N GLU A 63 -19.73 -3.26 3.85
CA GLU A 63 -20.94 -2.48 3.55
C GLU A 63 -20.84 -1.03 4.02
N ASN A 64 -20.13 -0.79 5.13
CA ASN A 64 -19.92 0.53 5.69
C ASN A 64 -18.42 0.83 5.84
N PRO A 65 -17.72 1.26 4.75
CA PRO A 65 -16.29 1.52 4.78
C PRO A 65 -15.96 2.93 5.30
N VAL A 66 -16.82 3.52 6.13
CA VAL A 66 -16.73 4.91 6.56
C VAL A 66 -16.88 4.99 8.07
N PHE A 67 -16.05 5.80 8.71
CA PHE A 67 -16.20 6.17 10.11
C PHE A 67 -16.24 7.69 10.26
N SER A 68 -16.95 8.18 11.28
CA SER A 68 -17.05 9.61 11.57
C SER A 68 -16.04 10.03 12.65
N ILE A 69 -15.40 11.18 12.43
CA ILE A 69 -14.58 11.85 13.46
C ILE A 69 -15.40 12.87 14.26
N PRO A 70 -14.90 13.41 15.40
CA PRO A 70 -15.71 14.25 16.30
C PRO A 70 -16.39 15.47 15.65
N ASN A 71 -15.81 16.03 14.59
CA ASN A 71 -16.40 17.14 13.82
C ASN A 71 -17.42 16.69 12.74
N GLN A 72 -17.93 15.45 12.84
CA GLN A 72 -18.88 14.81 11.92
C GLN A 72 -18.38 14.58 10.50
N ARG A 73 -17.10 14.85 10.22
CA ARG A 73 -16.51 14.52 8.93
C ARG A 73 -16.36 13.02 8.78
N GLU A 74 -16.81 12.51 7.65
CA GLU A 74 -16.66 11.12 7.26
C GLU A 74 -15.28 10.87 6.67
N ILE A 75 -14.64 9.81 7.14
CA ILE A 75 -13.36 9.33 6.62
C ILE A 75 -13.55 7.93 6.07
N ILE A 76 -13.12 7.75 4.83
CA ILE A 76 -13.18 6.46 4.17
C ILE A 76 -12.02 5.60 4.64
N TYR A 77 -12.27 4.33 4.88
CA TYR A 77 -11.25 3.35 5.18
C TYR A 77 -11.17 2.31 4.08
N VAL A 78 -9.97 2.12 3.51
CA VAL A 78 -9.76 1.22 2.36
C VAL A 78 -8.66 0.19 2.69
N PRO A 79 -8.85 -1.09 2.38
CA PRO A 79 -7.77 -2.07 2.50
C PRO A 79 -6.72 -1.88 1.39
N ASP A 80 -5.47 -2.21 1.69
CA ASP A 80 -4.36 -2.09 0.75
C ASP A 80 -4.52 -3.05 -0.45
N ALA A 81 -4.79 -2.49 -1.63
CA ALA A 81 -5.04 -3.27 -2.84
C ALA A 81 -3.84 -4.14 -3.27
N PRO A 82 -2.58 -3.64 -3.30
CA PRO A 82 -1.40 -4.49 -3.54
C PRO A 82 -1.29 -5.67 -2.57
N HIS A 83 -1.64 -5.49 -1.29
CA HIS A 83 -1.68 -6.60 -0.33
C HIS A 83 -2.77 -7.62 -0.65
N ILE A 84 -4.00 -7.17 -0.97
CA ILE A 84 -5.09 -8.06 -1.39
C ILE A 84 -4.68 -8.86 -2.64
N PHE A 85 -4.09 -8.20 -3.64
CA PHE A 85 -3.61 -8.84 -4.86
C PHE A 85 -2.58 -9.95 -4.57
N LYS A 86 -1.67 -9.72 -3.62
CA LYS A 86 -0.74 -10.76 -3.13
C LYS A 86 -1.45 -11.93 -2.45
N LEU A 87 -2.50 -11.67 -1.67
CA LEU A 87 -3.29 -12.71 -1.01
C LEU A 87 -4.07 -13.55 -2.01
N ILE A 88 -4.70 -12.92 -3.02
CA ILE A 88 -5.39 -13.62 -4.11
C ILE A 88 -4.45 -14.61 -4.79
N ARG A 89 -3.23 -14.16 -5.15
CA ARG A 89 -2.21 -15.04 -5.72
C ARG A 89 -1.84 -16.18 -4.77
N ASN A 90 -1.64 -15.90 -3.47
CA ASN A 90 -1.28 -16.94 -2.50
C ASN A 90 -2.39 -17.99 -2.38
N TRP A 91 -3.65 -17.57 -2.24
CA TRP A 91 -4.79 -18.47 -2.17
C TRP A 91 -4.95 -19.32 -3.43
N LEU A 92 -4.78 -18.73 -4.62
CA LEU A 92 -4.77 -19.47 -5.88
C LEU A 92 -3.72 -20.59 -5.91
N LEU A 93 -2.52 -20.31 -5.38
CA LEU A 93 -1.38 -21.23 -5.38
C LEU A 93 -1.44 -22.29 -4.27
N ASP A 94 -2.10 -21.98 -3.16
CA ASP A 94 -2.20 -22.88 -2.01
C ASP A 94 -3.38 -23.84 -2.14
N ILE A 95 -4.55 -23.31 -2.47
CA ILE A 95 -5.83 -24.03 -2.36
C ILE A 95 -6.64 -23.90 -3.66
N GLY A 96 -6.74 -22.69 -4.21
CA GLY A 96 -7.69 -22.35 -5.27
C GLY A 96 -8.96 -21.69 -4.73
N PHE A 97 -9.97 -21.57 -5.59
CA PHE A 97 -11.26 -20.95 -5.30
C PHE A 97 -12.40 -21.81 -5.82
N GLU A 98 -13.56 -21.66 -5.17
CA GLU A 98 -14.84 -22.13 -5.69
C GLU A 98 -15.71 -20.92 -6.01
N TYR A 99 -16.24 -20.87 -7.22
CA TYR A 99 -17.11 -19.79 -7.68
C TYR A 99 -18.21 -20.36 -8.58
N ASN A 100 -19.48 -20.21 -8.21
CA ASN A 100 -20.64 -20.75 -8.94
C ASN A 100 -20.49 -22.25 -9.30
N ASP A 101 -20.13 -23.08 -8.32
CA ASP A 101 -19.85 -24.51 -8.47
C ASP A 101 -18.70 -24.84 -9.43
N GLN A 102 -17.85 -23.86 -9.73
CA GLN A 102 -16.67 -24.03 -10.57
C GLN A 102 -15.40 -23.87 -9.74
N THR A 103 -14.52 -24.85 -9.86
CA THR A 103 -13.20 -24.81 -9.24
C THR A 103 -12.24 -24.00 -10.09
N ILE A 104 -11.48 -23.11 -9.46
CA ILE A 104 -10.36 -22.38 -10.03
C ILE A 104 -9.13 -22.78 -9.22
N ASN A 105 -8.09 -23.32 -9.87
CA ASN A 105 -6.88 -23.73 -9.17
C ASN A 105 -5.65 -23.55 -10.07
N LYS A 106 -4.46 -23.77 -9.50
CA LYS A 106 -3.18 -23.55 -10.16
C LYS A 106 -2.79 -24.57 -11.23
N LYS A 107 -3.49 -25.70 -11.39
CA LYS A 107 -3.00 -26.79 -12.26
C LYS A 107 -2.75 -26.34 -13.70
N PRO A 108 -3.66 -25.60 -14.37
CA PRO A 108 -3.39 -25.10 -15.72
C PRO A 108 -2.18 -24.16 -15.77
N LEU A 109 -1.92 -23.38 -14.72
CA LEU A 109 -0.74 -22.52 -14.62
C LEU A 109 0.55 -23.33 -14.47
N GLU A 110 0.56 -24.39 -13.68
CA GLU A 110 1.72 -25.28 -13.54
C GLU A 110 2.07 -25.92 -14.89
N PHE A 111 1.07 -26.37 -15.64
CA PHE A 111 1.29 -26.86 -17.01
C PHE A 111 1.80 -25.77 -17.95
N LEU A 112 1.20 -24.57 -17.90
CA LEU A 112 1.63 -23.45 -18.73
C LEU A 112 3.12 -23.12 -18.48
N ILE A 113 3.53 -23.04 -17.22
CA ILE A 113 4.93 -22.77 -16.84
C ILE A 113 5.88 -23.84 -17.36
N ASN A 114 5.48 -25.11 -17.32
CA ASN A 114 6.31 -26.20 -17.83
C ASN A 114 6.50 -26.16 -19.35
N ILE A 115 5.53 -25.63 -20.10
CA ILE A 115 5.62 -25.53 -21.58
C ILE A 115 6.27 -24.22 -22.04
N THR A 116 6.10 -23.12 -21.29
CA THR A 116 6.72 -21.84 -21.63
C THR A 116 8.07 -21.74 -20.95
N SER A 117 9.16 -21.69 -21.72
CA SER A 117 10.53 -21.49 -21.23
C SER A 117 10.81 -20.08 -20.67
N THR A 118 9.77 -19.37 -20.20
CA THR A 118 9.83 -17.96 -19.77
C THR A 118 9.72 -17.83 -18.25
N GLU A 119 10.09 -16.64 -17.74
CA GLU A 119 10.25 -16.27 -16.32
C GLU A 119 9.00 -16.38 -15.41
N LEU A 120 7.91 -17.02 -15.86
CA LEU A 120 6.78 -17.31 -14.98
C LEU A 120 7.23 -18.33 -13.93
N SER A 121 7.54 -17.84 -12.73
CA SER A 121 7.86 -18.69 -11.59
C SER A 121 6.72 -18.69 -10.58
N ILE A 122 6.36 -19.88 -10.10
CA ILE A 122 5.64 -20.03 -8.83
C ILE A 122 6.65 -19.69 -7.73
N CYS A 123 6.90 -18.40 -7.53
CA CYS A 123 8.03 -17.95 -6.74
C CYS A 123 7.76 -18.14 -5.23
N PRO A 124 8.73 -18.64 -4.45
CA PRO A 124 8.63 -18.68 -2.99
C PRO A 124 8.53 -17.28 -2.36
N GLN A 125 8.89 -16.21 -3.08
CA GLN A 125 8.90 -14.82 -2.59
C GLN A 125 7.51 -14.19 -2.62
N ARG A 126 6.61 -14.69 -1.77
CA ARG A 126 5.19 -14.30 -1.70
C ARG A 126 4.94 -12.84 -1.31
N GLN A 127 5.94 -12.11 -0.81
CA GLN A 127 5.75 -10.71 -0.42
C GLN A 127 5.92 -9.69 -1.56
N LYS A 128 6.42 -10.10 -2.72
CA LYS A 128 6.63 -9.21 -3.87
C LYS A 128 5.36 -9.10 -4.74
N VAL A 129 4.87 -7.86 -4.90
CA VAL A 129 3.71 -7.53 -5.74
C VAL A 129 4.02 -7.78 -7.21
N ARG A 130 5.20 -7.38 -7.69
CA ARG A 130 5.66 -7.61 -9.08
C ARG A 130 5.55 -9.09 -9.51
N LEU A 131 5.85 -10.02 -8.61
CA LEU A 131 5.74 -11.46 -8.90
C LEU A 131 4.29 -11.94 -8.92
N ALA A 132 3.41 -11.36 -8.09
CA ALA A 132 1.98 -11.58 -8.22
C ALA A 132 1.47 -11.06 -9.58
N SER A 133 1.97 -9.90 -10.02
CA SER A 133 1.59 -9.29 -11.30
C SER A 133 1.98 -10.17 -12.47
N GLN A 134 3.14 -10.83 -12.46
CA GLN A 134 3.53 -11.76 -13.54
C GLN A 134 2.55 -12.93 -13.70
N LEU A 135 1.95 -13.42 -12.61
CA LEU A 135 1.06 -14.57 -12.63
C LEU A 135 -0.40 -14.18 -12.91
N LEU A 136 -0.84 -13.04 -12.39
CA LEU A 136 -2.23 -12.57 -12.46
C LEU A 136 -2.46 -11.48 -13.51
N PHE A 137 -1.64 -11.41 -14.57
CA PHE A 137 -1.79 -10.42 -15.65
C PHE A 137 -2.59 -10.91 -16.84
N HIS A 138 -3.09 -9.96 -17.63
CA HIS A 138 -3.76 -10.20 -18.91
C HIS A 138 -3.01 -11.18 -19.83
N THR A 139 -1.68 -11.04 -19.94
CA THR A 139 -0.85 -11.91 -20.78
C THR A 139 -0.94 -13.37 -20.39
N THR A 140 -1.07 -13.67 -19.09
CA THR A 140 -1.20 -15.03 -18.58
C THR A 140 -2.57 -15.61 -18.90
N SER A 141 -3.63 -14.81 -18.79
CA SER A 141 -4.97 -15.18 -19.25
C SER A 141 -4.98 -15.53 -20.73
N THR A 142 -4.42 -14.66 -21.58
CA THR A 142 -4.33 -14.87 -23.03
C THR A 142 -3.49 -16.11 -23.37
N ALA A 143 -2.39 -16.35 -22.66
CA ALA A 143 -1.56 -17.54 -22.86
C ALA A 143 -2.31 -18.84 -22.49
N LEU A 144 -3.05 -18.87 -21.38
CA LEU A 144 -3.90 -20.01 -21.00
C LEU A 144 -4.93 -20.32 -22.09
N LEU A 145 -5.60 -19.28 -22.61
CA LEU A 145 -6.59 -19.42 -23.67
C LEU A 145 -5.96 -19.84 -25.00
N HIS A 146 -4.76 -19.37 -25.34
CA HIS A 146 -4.09 -19.74 -26.58
C HIS A 146 -3.54 -21.18 -26.54
N CYS A 147 -2.98 -21.60 -25.41
CA CYS A 147 -2.38 -22.91 -25.23
C CYS A 147 -3.40 -23.99 -24.82
N HIS A 148 -4.69 -23.70 -24.81
CA HIS A 148 -5.73 -24.57 -24.23
C HIS A 148 -5.75 -26.00 -24.77
N ASN A 149 -5.37 -26.22 -26.04
CA ASN A 149 -5.31 -27.55 -26.66
C ASN A 149 -4.08 -28.37 -26.26
N ILE A 150 -3.03 -27.71 -25.76
CA ILE A 150 -1.75 -28.32 -25.39
C ILE A 150 -1.72 -28.61 -23.88
N LEU A 151 -2.45 -27.82 -23.09
CA LEU A 151 -2.58 -28.02 -21.65
C LEU A 151 -3.32 -29.33 -21.35
N LYS A 152 -2.75 -30.17 -20.50
CA LYS A 152 -3.31 -31.47 -20.08
C LYS A 152 -4.38 -31.32 -19.00
N GLU A 153 -5.30 -30.38 -19.19
CA GLU A 153 -6.35 -30.04 -18.22
C GLU A 153 -7.71 -29.85 -18.90
N ASN A 154 -8.78 -29.86 -18.10
CA ASN A 154 -10.13 -29.63 -18.62
C ASN A 154 -10.25 -28.22 -19.22
N LYS A 155 -10.76 -28.12 -20.45
CA LYS A 155 -10.99 -26.84 -21.15
C LYS A 155 -11.76 -25.82 -20.29
N ARG A 156 -12.79 -26.26 -19.59
CA ARG A 156 -13.59 -25.41 -18.69
C ARG A 156 -12.76 -24.88 -17.52
N LEU A 157 -11.88 -25.71 -16.93
CA LEU A 157 -10.97 -25.28 -15.87
C LEU A 157 -9.98 -24.21 -16.37
N ILE A 158 -9.45 -24.38 -17.58
CA ILE A 158 -8.54 -23.42 -18.23
C ILE A 158 -9.27 -22.09 -18.46
N GLU A 159 -10.47 -22.12 -19.05
CA GLU A 159 -11.28 -20.94 -19.30
C GLU A 159 -11.66 -20.22 -18.01
N ASN A 160 -12.06 -20.97 -16.97
CA ASN A 160 -12.41 -20.39 -15.67
C ASN A 160 -11.21 -19.68 -15.02
N LEU A 161 -10.04 -20.30 -15.06
CA LEU A 161 -8.81 -19.70 -14.53
C LEU A 161 -8.39 -18.46 -15.34
N ALA A 162 -8.46 -18.51 -16.66
CA ALA A 162 -8.15 -17.38 -17.53
C ALA A 162 -9.11 -16.20 -17.25
N ASN A 163 -10.41 -16.46 -17.21
CA ASN A 163 -11.43 -15.46 -16.88
C ASN A 163 -11.22 -14.86 -15.48
N PHE A 164 -10.85 -15.69 -14.50
CA PHE A 164 -10.51 -15.23 -13.16
C PHE A 164 -9.28 -14.31 -13.15
N ILE A 165 -8.20 -14.72 -13.83
CA ILE A 165 -6.98 -13.90 -13.95
C ILE A 165 -7.30 -12.56 -14.63
N GLU A 166 -8.08 -12.58 -15.71
CA GLU A 166 -8.50 -11.38 -16.43
C GLU A 166 -9.35 -10.47 -15.53
N LEU A 167 -10.26 -11.03 -14.75
CA LEU A 167 -11.08 -10.29 -13.80
C LEU A 167 -10.20 -9.59 -12.76
N VAL A 168 -9.28 -10.33 -12.14
CA VAL A 168 -8.37 -9.80 -11.11
C VAL A 168 -7.40 -8.76 -11.69
N ASN A 169 -6.87 -8.98 -12.90
CA ASN A 169 -6.04 -8.02 -13.63
C ASN A 169 -6.78 -6.68 -13.81
N ASN A 170 -7.99 -6.75 -14.34
CA ASN A 170 -8.82 -5.58 -14.61
C ASN A 170 -9.15 -4.80 -13.34
N TRP A 171 -9.46 -5.50 -12.24
CA TRP A 171 -9.66 -4.86 -10.94
C TRP A 171 -8.39 -4.16 -10.45
N PHE A 172 -7.24 -4.85 -10.51
CA PHE A 172 -5.99 -4.31 -10.01
C PHE A 172 -5.54 -3.07 -10.80
N ASP A 173 -5.74 -3.05 -12.12
CA ASP A 173 -5.48 -1.89 -12.97
C ASP A 173 -6.31 -0.67 -12.54
N VAL A 174 -7.59 -0.85 -12.20
CA VAL A 174 -8.47 0.23 -11.71
C VAL A 174 -8.04 0.75 -10.35
N VAL A 175 -7.69 -0.14 -9.41
CA VAL A 175 -7.34 0.25 -8.02
C VAL A 175 -5.86 0.60 -7.84
N ASN A 176 -5.07 0.58 -8.90
CA ASN A 176 -3.65 0.96 -8.88
C ASN A 176 -3.21 1.87 -10.04
N ALA A 177 -4.16 2.60 -10.63
CA ALA A 177 -3.93 3.57 -11.69
C ALA A 177 -3.00 4.70 -11.20
N SER A 178 -1.85 4.84 -11.87
CA SER A 178 -0.74 5.68 -11.42
C SER A 178 -0.44 6.90 -12.28
N HIS A 179 -0.85 6.88 -13.56
CA HIS A 179 -0.57 7.98 -14.48
C HIS A 179 -1.87 8.67 -14.91
N PRO A 180 -1.92 10.02 -14.85
CA PRO A 180 -3.09 10.79 -15.27
C PRO A 180 -3.50 10.52 -16.73
N ASN A 181 -2.52 10.19 -17.57
CA ASN A 181 -2.67 10.00 -19.01
C ASN A 181 -2.32 8.56 -19.44
N ASP A 182 -2.49 7.55 -18.56
CA ASP A 182 -2.26 6.15 -18.97
C ASP A 182 -3.36 5.72 -19.95
N ASN A 183 -3.04 5.81 -21.24
CA ASN A 183 -3.94 5.40 -22.32
C ASN A 183 -3.65 3.98 -22.82
N ASN A 184 -2.73 3.24 -22.17
CA ASN A 184 -2.39 1.89 -22.62
C ASN A 184 -3.60 0.93 -22.54
N THR A 185 -4.52 1.17 -21.61
CA THR A 185 -5.84 0.52 -21.56
C THR A 185 -6.86 1.50 -20.98
N GLN A 186 -8.14 1.37 -21.34
CA GLN A 186 -9.23 2.23 -20.84
C GLN A 186 -9.41 2.19 -19.31
N HIS A 187 -8.74 1.29 -18.58
CA HIS A 187 -8.94 1.04 -17.14
C HIS A 187 -7.74 1.41 -16.27
N LYS A 188 -6.59 1.73 -16.87
CA LYS A 188 -5.42 2.30 -16.16
C LYS A 188 -5.51 3.81 -16.01
N GLN A 189 -6.55 4.41 -16.57
CA GLN A 189 -6.86 5.81 -16.36
C GLN A 189 -7.27 6.06 -14.90
N PRO A 190 -7.06 7.29 -14.40
CA PRO A 190 -7.60 7.74 -13.12
C PRO A 190 -9.07 7.34 -12.93
N TYR A 191 -9.44 6.97 -11.71
CA TYR A 191 -10.82 6.65 -11.40
C TYR A 191 -11.72 7.87 -11.67
N ASP A 192 -12.95 7.67 -12.16
CA ASP A 192 -13.92 8.70 -12.57
C ASP A 192 -13.75 9.22 -14.01
N ASN A 193 -12.63 8.93 -14.70
CA ASN A 193 -12.46 9.26 -16.14
C ASN A 193 -13.36 8.41 -17.07
N ASN A 194 -13.63 7.16 -16.70
CA ASN A 194 -14.56 6.27 -17.39
C ASN A 194 -15.38 5.49 -16.37
N LYS A 195 -16.16 6.26 -15.60
CA LYS A 195 -16.82 5.80 -14.38
C LYS A 195 -17.74 4.60 -14.60
N GLU A 196 -18.50 4.59 -15.69
CA GLU A 196 -19.45 3.51 -15.97
C GLU A 196 -18.74 2.17 -16.16
N GLU A 197 -17.68 2.15 -16.97
CA GLU A 197 -16.91 0.94 -17.23
C GLU A 197 -16.06 0.50 -16.03
N GLN A 198 -15.43 1.44 -15.34
CA GLN A 198 -14.70 1.16 -14.11
C GLN A 198 -15.64 0.58 -13.03
N ASN A 199 -16.84 1.15 -12.85
CA ASN A 199 -17.84 0.61 -11.95
C ASN A 199 -18.32 -0.78 -12.38
N LEU A 200 -18.54 -1.02 -13.68
CA LEU A 200 -18.90 -2.34 -14.17
C LEU A 200 -17.85 -3.39 -13.79
N LYS A 201 -16.56 -3.05 -13.88
CA LYS A 201 -15.45 -3.94 -13.50
C LYS A 201 -15.35 -4.15 -11.99
N LEU A 202 -15.48 -3.08 -11.21
CA LEU A 202 -15.50 -3.16 -9.75
C LEU A 202 -16.69 -4.01 -9.27
N ASN A 203 -17.88 -3.83 -9.85
CA ASN A 203 -19.08 -4.59 -9.49
C ASN A 203 -18.98 -6.09 -9.87
N LYS A 204 -18.12 -6.47 -10.82
CA LYS A 204 -17.85 -7.89 -11.11
C LYS A 204 -17.01 -8.57 -10.02
N ILE A 205 -16.22 -7.81 -9.25
CA ILE A 205 -15.44 -8.31 -8.09
C ILE A 205 -16.18 -8.05 -6.76
N THR A 206 -17.02 -7.02 -6.70
CA THR A 206 -17.60 -6.51 -5.45
C THR A 206 -19.12 -6.66 -5.48
N VAL A 207 -19.72 -7.20 -4.41
CA VAL A 207 -21.18 -7.33 -4.29
C VAL A 207 -21.89 -5.98 -4.02
N LYS A 208 -21.20 -4.87 -3.68
CA LYS A 208 -21.78 -3.52 -3.64
C LYS A 208 -20.70 -2.42 -3.63
N GLY A 209 -20.97 -1.37 -4.41
CA GLY A 209 -20.00 -0.39 -4.87
C GLY A 209 -19.71 0.79 -3.94
N PHE A 210 -18.48 1.27 -4.05
CA PHE A 210 -17.97 2.50 -3.45
C PHE A 210 -18.64 3.72 -4.08
N THR A 211 -19.56 4.36 -3.36
CA THR A 211 -20.22 5.58 -3.85
C THR A 211 -19.46 6.81 -3.36
N ALA A 212 -18.33 7.13 -3.99
CA ALA A 212 -17.58 8.35 -3.70
C ALA A 212 -18.40 9.58 -4.10
N LYS A 213 -19.18 10.15 -3.16
CA LYS A 213 -20.10 11.24 -3.47
C LYS A 213 -19.43 12.59 -3.77
N ARG A 214 -18.10 12.76 -3.62
CA ARG A 214 -17.45 14.08 -3.73
C ARG A 214 -15.98 14.12 -4.21
N VAL A 215 -15.48 13.12 -4.96
CA VAL A 215 -14.11 13.18 -5.52
C VAL A 215 -14.16 13.16 -7.05
N LYS A 216 -13.80 14.29 -7.67
CA LYS A 216 -13.81 14.50 -9.14
C LYS A 216 -12.52 13.97 -9.77
N VAL A 217 -12.35 12.66 -9.85
CA VAL A 217 -11.13 12.00 -10.35
C VAL A 217 -9.99 11.90 -9.31
N PHE A 218 -9.44 10.70 -9.13
CA PHE A 218 -8.25 10.47 -8.30
C PHE A 218 -7.36 9.35 -8.84
N LEU A 219 -6.06 9.43 -8.53
CA LEU A 219 -5.09 8.36 -8.78
C LEU A 219 -5.24 7.30 -7.68
N SER A 220 -5.74 6.12 -8.03
CA SER A 220 -5.96 5.05 -7.06
C SER A 220 -4.65 4.50 -6.49
N SER A 221 -3.52 4.66 -7.19
CA SER A 221 -2.19 4.35 -6.63
C SER A 221 -1.75 5.24 -5.47
N LYS A 222 -2.45 6.35 -5.21
CA LYS A 222 -2.26 7.16 -3.99
C LYS A 222 -3.08 6.63 -2.81
N ILE A 223 -3.96 5.66 -3.04
CA ILE A 223 -4.81 5.00 -2.03
C ILE A 223 -4.31 3.57 -1.82
N ASN A 224 -3.03 3.45 -1.52
CA ASN A 224 -2.37 2.21 -1.13
C ASN A 224 -1.24 2.52 -0.12
N GLN A 225 -0.61 1.50 0.43
CA GLN A 225 0.50 1.69 1.39
C GLN A 225 1.90 1.65 0.74
N ASP A 226 2.02 1.74 -0.60
CA ASP A 226 3.31 1.62 -1.29
C ASP A 226 4.26 2.77 -0.91
N ALA A 227 3.75 3.97 -0.67
CA ALA A 227 4.54 5.10 -0.18
C ALA A 227 5.25 4.76 1.16
N LEU A 228 4.56 4.05 2.05
CA LEU A 228 5.13 3.57 3.32
C LEU A 228 6.14 2.45 3.09
N GLY A 229 5.86 1.53 2.16
CA GLY A 229 6.82 0.50 1.75
C GLY A 229 8.12 1.07 1.15
N ASN A 230 8.01 2.16 0.39
CA ASN A 230 9.13 2.90 -0.16
C ASN A 230 9.95 3.58 0.95
N LEU A 231 9.29 4.16 1.96
CA LEU A 231 9.98 4.70 3.14
C LEU A 231 10.78 3.60 3.86
N PHE A 232 10.20 2.42 4.08
CA PHE A 232 10.94 1.31 4.69
C PHE A 232 12.13 0.87 3.84
N SER A 233 12.00 0.88 2.51
CA SER A 233 13.11 0.56 1.61
C SER A 233 14.24 1.58 1.72
N GLN A 234 13.92 2.88 1.83
CA GLN A 234 14.91 3.93 2.07
C GLN A 234 15.59 3.80 3.44
N LEU A 235 14.84 3.40 4.48
CA LEU A 235 15.42 3.14 5.80
C LEU A 235 16.42 1.98 5.76
N ARG A 236 16.11 0.90 5.05
CA ARG A 236 17.06 -0.22 4.89
C ARG A 236 18.28 0.16 4.08
N SER A 237 18.09 0.82 2.93
CA SER A 237 19.18 1.15 2.01
C SER A 237 20.23 2.10 2.62
N ARG A 238 19.81 3.03 3.47
CA ARG A 238 20.73 3.94 4.19
C ARG A 238 21.68 3.23 5.17
N GLY A 239 21.44 1.96 5.48
CA GLY A 239 22.33 1.16 6.32
C GLY A 239 23.48 0.47 5.61
N GLY A 240 23.56 0.56 4.27
CA GLY A 240 24.52 -0.22 3.49
C GLY A 240 24.31 -1.72 3.71
N LEU A 241 25.32 -2.40 4.27
CA LEU A 241 25.24 -3.82 4.61
C LEU A 241 24.31 -4.11 5.81
N ASN A 242 23.96 -3.09 6.61
CA ASN A 242 23.02 -3.22 7.72
C ASN A 242 21.58 -2.88 7.28
N ASP A 243 20.98 -3.80 6.52
CA ASP A 243 19.61 -3.69 5.99
C ASP A 243 18.51 -4.06 7.01
N HIS A 244 18.90 -4.55 8.19
CA HIS A 244 18.01 -4.86 9.32
C HIS A 244 18.38 -4.00 10.55
N PRO A 245 18.09 -2.68 10.51
CA PRO A 245 18.40 -1.80 11.63
C PRO A 245 17.65 -2.21 12.88
N SER A 246 18.31 -2.03 14.02
CA SER A 246 17.65 -2.00 15.32
C SER A 246 16.71 -0.80 15.46
N PRO A 247 15.80 -0.79 16.46
CA PRO A 247 14.87 0.33 16.66
C PRO A 247 15.56 1.69 16.80
N LEU A 248 16.66 1.78 17.55
CA LEU A 248 17.37 3.05 17.73
C LEU A 248 18.03 3.50 16.42
N ASN A 249 18.66 2.58 15.69
CA ASN A 249 19.24 2.87 14.39
C ASN A 249 18.17 3.31 13.37
N ALA A 250 17.01 2.66 13.38
CA ALA A 250 15.88 3.06 12.54
C ALA A 250 15.39 4.49 12.86
N LEU A 251 15.30 4.86 14.14
CA LEU A 251 14.96 6.22 14.57
C LEU A 251 15.98 7.25 14.07
N PHE A 252 17.29 6.95 14.20
CA PHE A 252 18.34 7.81 13.65
C PHE A 252 18.21 7.99 12.13
N ARG A 253 17.94 6.91 11.39
CA ARG A 253 17.74 6.99 9.94
C ARG A 253 16.49 7.80 9.55
N ILE A 254 15.39 7.67 10.31
CA ILE A 254 14.19 8.51 10.12
C ILE A 254 14.55 9.99 10.33
N HIS A 255 15.29 10.30 11.39
CA HIS A 255 15.73 11.66 11.67
C HIS A 255 16.55 12.26 10.52
N LEU A 256 17.49 11.50 9.96
CA LEU A 256 18.28 11.93 8.80
C LEU A 256 17.44 12.14 7.53
N ILE A 257 16.41 11.32 7.31
CA ILE A 257 15.48 11.49 6.18
C ILE A 257 14.68 12.79 6.34
N ILE A 258 14.16 13.05 7.55
CA ILE A 258 13.41 14.26 7.87
C ILE A 258 14.31 15.48 7.66
N LEU A 259 15.49 15.53 8.28
CA LEU A 259 16.42 16.66 8.15
C LEU A 259 16.81 16.92 6.68
N GLY A 260 17.14 15.87 5.93
CA GLY A 260 17.48 16.02 4.50
C GLY A 260 16.31 16.55 3.65
N SER A 261 15.07 16.23 4.02
CA SER A 261 13.87 16.74 3.31
C SER A 261 13.56 18.21 3.63
N PHE A 262 14.11 18.73 4.72
CA PHE A 262 13.91 20.11 5.18
C PHE A 262 15.18 20.96 5.10
N SER A 263 16.22 20.48 4.40
CA SER A 263 17.49 21.19 4.14
C SER A 263 17.30 22.67 3.82
N ASP A 264 16.37 22.99 2.91
CA ASP A 264 16.11 24.35 2.45
C ASP A 264 15.43 25.26 3.48
N LYS A 265 14.87 24.69 4.56
CA LYS A 265 14.25 25.43 5.67
C LYS A 265 15.18 25.57 6.88
N ILE A 266 16.22 24.75 6.98
CA ILE A 266 17.20 24.82 8.07
C ILE A 266 18.09 26.06 7.90
N SER A 267 18.46 26.41 6.66
CA SER A 267 19.20 27.65 6.34
C SER A 267 18.46 28.92 6.79
N VAL A 268 17.14 28.95 6.66
CA VAL A 268 16.30 30.09 7.05
C VAL A 268 16.29 30.32 8.57
N ILE A 269 16.41 29.25 9.37
CA ILE A 269 16.41 29.36 10.84
C ILE A 269 17.79 29.81 11.35
N THR A 270 18.88 29.38 10.70
CA THR A 270 20.24 29.83 11.07
C THR A 270 20.46 31.32 10.80
N ASP A 271 19.82 31.89 9.77
CA ASP A 271 19.93 33.32 9.45
C ASP A 271 19.18 34.21 10.45
N ILE A 272 18.08 33.72 11.04
CA ILE A 272 17.33 34.45 12.08
C ILE A 272 18.08 34.40 13.43
N GLY A 273 18.83 33.33 13.70
CA GLY A 273 19.64 33.19 14.92
C GLY A 273 20.95 33.98 14.90
N ALA A 274 21.55 34.21 13.74
CA ALA A 274 22.80 34.97 13.62
C ALA A 274 22.60 36.47 13.90
N SER A 275 21.45 37.04 13.48
CA SER A 275 21.15 38.47 13.64
C SER A 275 20.79 38.91 15.07
N GLN A 276 20.58 37.98 16.01
CA GLN A 276 20.37 38.30 17.43
C GLN A 276 21.60 38.08 18.32
N SER A 277 22.70 37.54 17.78
CA SER A 277 23.95 37.34 18.53
C SER A 277 24.91 38.54 18.49
N GLU A 278 24.78 39.45 17.52
CA GLU A 278 25.65 40.64 17.39
C GLU A 278 25.27 41.81 18.31
N CYS A 279 24.17 41.73 19.07
CA CYS A 279 23.78 42.81 20.01
C CYS A 279 24.17 42.58 21.49
N PHE A 280 24.85 41.48 21.85
CA PHE A 280 25.18 41.18 23.25
C PHE A 280 26.67 41.36 23.64
N GLU A 281 27.58 41.64 22.70
CA GLU A 281 29.03 41.73 22.99
C GLU A 281 29.61 43.16 23.08
N GLN A 282 28.81 44.22 23.06
CA GLN A 282 29.34 45.61 23.13
C GLN A 282 29.18 46.35 24.47
N ASN A 283 28.70 45.74 25.55
CA ASN A 283 28.50 46.44 26.84
C ASN A 283 29.26 45.86 28.05
N MET A 284 30.32 45.09 27.85
CA MET A 284 31.20 44.65 28.96
C MET A 284 32.67 45.00 28.71
N CYS A 285 32.97 46.27 28.43
CA CYS A 285 34.31 46.80 28.65
C CYS A 285 34.28 48.33 28.72
N CYS A 286 33.90 48.88 29.88
CA CYS A 286 34.37 50.19 30.35
C CYS A 286 33.88 50.47 31.79
N LYS A 287 34.87 50.69 32.65
CA LYS A 287 34.87 51.09 34.08
C LYS A 287 34.79 49.97 35.11
#